data_AF-X1N2Z8-F1
#
_entry.id   AF-X1N2Z8-F1
#
_cell.length_a   1.000
_cell.length_b   1.000
_cell.length_c   1.000
_cell.angle_alpha   90.00
_cell.angle_beta   90.00
_cell.angle_gamma   90.00
#
_symmetry.space_group_name_H-M   'P 1'
#
loop_
_entity.id
_entity.type
_entity.pdbx_description
1 polymer ?
#
loop_
_entity_poly.entity_id
_entity_poly.type
_entity_poly.pdbx_seq_one_letter_code
_entity_poly.pdbx_strand_id
1 'polypeptide(L)'
;MTNESALPVRSTQTGSIVQKLWNYCNVLRDDGVSYGDYVEQLTYLLFLKMADEQTKPPFDKILPADGRQAIPKGLDWESLLKKDGDTLEKHYRHILNSLGKEKGMLGIIFRKAQNRIQDPAKLKRLVMLINDETWVGLDIDVKGEIYEGLLQKNAEDIKSGSGQYFTPRSLIKAMVEVTCPKPKQTICDPACGTGGFFLATHDYLTHNFN
;
A
#
# COMPACT_ATOMS: atom_id res chain seq x y z
N MET A 1 -10.71 -45.58 -4.33
CA MET A 1 -11.29 -44.40 -5.01
C MET A 1 -11.17 -43.23 -4.07
N THR A 2 -10.04 -42.53 -4.14
CA THR A 2 -9.74 -41.35 -3.31
C THR A 2 -10.16 -40.11 -4.07
N ASN A 3 -11.05 -39.33 -3.46
CA ASN A 3 -11.60 -38.10 -4.00
C ASN A 3 -10.51 -37.01 -3.90
N GLU A 4 -9.97 -36.55 -5.02
CA GLU A 4 -9.09 -35.39 -5.08
C GLU A 4 -9.90 -34.13 -4.75
N SER A 5 -9.66 -33.57 -3.57
CA SER A 5 -10.15 -32.24 -3.20
C SER A 5 -9.35 -31.20 -3.98
N ALA A 6 -9.98 -30.62 -5.00
CA ALA A 6 -9.45 -29.47 -5.73
C ALA A 6 -9.13 -28.31 -4.77
N LEU A 7 -7.91 -27.77 -4.87
CA LEU A 7 -7.47 -26.56 -4.17
C LEU A 7 -8.33 -25.36 -4.62
N PRO A 8 -8.66 -24.41 -3.72
CA PRO A 8 -9.53 -23.30 -4.06
C PRO A 8 -8.79 -22.29 -4.94
N VAL A 9 -9.49 -21.87 -6.01
CA VAL A 9 -9.11 -20.83 -6.96
C VAL A 9 -8.95 -19.47 -6.25
N ARG A 10 -7.75 -19.14 -5.78
CA ARG A 10 -7.42 -17.87 -5.09
C ARG A 10 -6.86 -16.77 -6.01
N SER A 11 -6.55 -17.05 -7.27
CA SER A 11 -5.74 -16.16 -8.13
C SER A 11 -6.50 -15.10 -8.94
N THR A 12 -7.84 -15.16 -9.04
CA THR A 12 -8.59 -14.35 -10.01
C THR A 12 -9.03 -12.97 -9.52
N GLN A 13 -9.26 -12.78 -8.21
CA GLN A 13 -9.72 -11.50 -7.66
C GLN A 13 -8.58 -10.48 -7.50
N THR A 14 -7.43 -10.90 -6.96
CA THR A 14 -6.25 -10.05 -6.73
C THR A 14 -5.74 -9.40 -8.01
N GLY A 15 -5.61 -10.20 -9.09
CA GLY A 15 -5.19 -9.70 -10.40
C GLY A 15 -6.12 -8.63 -10.96
N SER A 16 -7.43 -8.70 -10.65
CA SER A 16 -8.40 -7.72 -11.13
C SER A 16 -8.24 -6.35 -10.46
N ILE A 17 -7.93 -6.30 -9.16
CA ILE A 17 -7.77 -5.05 -8.40
C ILE A 17 -6.47 -4.35 -8.80
N VAL A 18 -5.36 -5.08 -8.87
CA VAL A 18 -4.07 -4.54 -9.37
C VAL A 18 -4.26 -3.96 -10.76
N GLN A 19 -4.97 -4.67 -11.64
CA GLN A 19 -5.19 -4.20 -13.00
C GLN A 19 -6.09 -2.95 -13.04
N LYS A 20 -7.15 -2.86 -12.22
CA LYS A 20 -7.98 -1.66 -12.11
C LYS A 20 -7.18 -0.44 -11.67
N LEU A 21 -6.41 -0.57 -10.59
CA LEU A 21 -5.56 0.50 -10.06
C LEU A 21 -4.49 0.90 -11.09
N TRP A 22 -3.82 -0.09 -11.67
CA TRP A 22 -2.81 0.14 -12.71
C TRP A 22 -3.38 0.84 -13.95
N ASN A 23 -4.56 0.44 -14.42
CA ASN A 23 -5.22 1.09 -15.55
C ASN A 23 -5.51 2.57 -15.24
N TYR A 24 -5.87 2.88 -14.00
CA TYR A 24 -6.11 4.26 -13.58
C TYR A 24 -4.82 5.08 -13.45
N CYS A 25 -3.69 4.44 -13.12
CA CYS A 25 -2.38 5.09 -13.16
C CYS A 25 -2.06 5.68 -14.53
N ASN A 26 -2.40 4.96 -15.62
CA ASN A 26 -2.16 5.47 -16.98
C ASN A 26 -2.97 6.75 -17.26
N VAL A 27 -4.20 6.85 -16.74
CA VAL A 27 -5.03 8.05 -16.87
C VAL A 27 -4.39 9.24 -16.18
N LEU A 28 -3.90 9.06 -14.95
CA LEU A 28 -3.24 10.12 -14.19
C LEU A 28 -1.88 10.52 -14.78
N ARG A 29 -1.17 9.57 -15.40
CA ARG A 29 0.07 9.83 -16.12
C ARG A 29 -0.12 10.76 -17.29
N ASP A 30 -1.24 10.63 -18.01
CA ASP A 30 -1.56 11.52 -19.13
C ASP A 30 -1.79 12.99 -18.68
N ASP A 31 -2.05 13.21 -17.39
CA ASP A 31 -2.10 14.56 -16.77
C ASP A 31 -0.78 14.99 -16.10
N GLY A 32 0.30 14.24 -16.32
CA GLY A 32 1.63 14.57 -15.78
C GLY A 32 1.91 14.08 -14.37
N VAL A 33 1.07 13.21 -13.79
CA VAL A 33 1.39 12.53 -12.53
C VAL A 33 2.40 11.42 -12.81
N SER A 34 3.58 11.47 -12.17
CA SER A 34 4.56 10.39 -12.32
C SER A 34 4.07 9.09 -11.68
N TYR A 35 4.62 7.94 -12.09
CA TYR A 35 4.29 6.66 -11.45
C TYR A 35 4.65 6.65 -9.96
N GLY A 36 5.78 7.24 -9.59
CA GLY A 36 6.17 7.40 -8.18
C GLY A 36 5.14 8.21 -7.40
N ASP A 37 4.74 9.37 -7.93
CA ASP A 37 3.69 10.19 -7.32
C ASP A 37 2.36 9.43 -7.21
N TYR A 38 1.98 8.65 -8.23
CA TYR A 38 0.77 7.83 -8.21
C TYR A 38 0.81 6.78 -7.09
N VAL A 39 1.92 6.04 -6.97
CA VAL A 39 2.09 5.04 -5.92
C VAL A 39 2.03 5.71 -4.55
N GLU A 40 2.67 6.86 -4.36
CA GLU A 40 2.57 7.64 -3.11
C GLU A 40 1.12 8.02 -2.77
N GLN A 41 0.36 8.57 -3.74
CA GLN A 41 -1.04 8.94 -3.51
C GLN A 41 -1.89 7.72 -3.15
N LEU A 42 -1.67 6.60 -3.85
CA LEU A 42 -2.37 5.36 -3.59
C LEU A 42 -2.05 4.82 -2.19
N THR A 43 -0.79 4.88 -1.74
CA THR A 43 -0.38 4.49 -0.39
C THR A 43 -1.12 5.28 0.68
N TYR A 44 -1.21 6.61 0.53
CA TYR A 44 -1.92 7.45 1.50
C TYR A 44 -3.41 7.12 1.58
N LEU A 45 -4.06 6.97 0.43
CA LEU A 45 -5.50 6.67 0.35
C LEU A 45 -5.81 5.25 0.86
N LEU A 46 -5.01 4.25 0.49
CA LEU A 46 -5.16 2.89 1.00
C LEU A 46 -4.99 2.82 2.52
N PHE A 47 -4.02 3.57 3.07
CA PHE A 47 -3.84 3.62 4.52
C PHE A 47 -5.08 4.17 5.22
N LEU A 48 -5.66 5.27 4.73
CA LEU A 48 -6.90 5.84 5.27
C LEU A 48 -8.08 4.86 5.15
N LYS A 49 -8.24 4.22 3.99
CA LYS A 49 -9.30 3.23 3.73
C LYS A 49 -9.18 2.01 4.65
N MET A 50 -7.98 1.47 4.81
CA MET A 50 -7.73 0.33 5.69
C MET A 50 -7.91 0.68 7.16
N ALA A 51 -7.52 1.90 7.57
CA ALA A 51 -7.77 2.38 8.92
C ALA A 51 -9.27 2.49 9.20
N ASP A 52 -10.04 3.03 8.27
CA ASP A 52 -11.51 3.12 8.35
C ASP A 52 -12.18 1.74 8.47
N GLU A 53 -11.82 0.80 7.59
CA GLU A 53 -12.38 -0.56 7.62
C GLU A 53 -12.05 -1.33 8.90
N GLN A 54 -10.91 -1.06 9.54
CA GLN A 54 -10.58 -1.68 10.83
C GLN A 54 -11.47 -1.19 11.97
N THR A 55 -12.04 0.01 11.87
CA THR A 55 -12.98 0.54 12.87
C THR A 55 -14.40 -0.01 12.73
N LYS A 56 -14.66 -0.80 11.67
CA LYS A 56 -15.99 -1.32 11.33
C LYS A 56 -16.08 -2.83 11.59
N PRO A 57 -17.29 -3.40 11.74
CA PRO A 57 -17.45 -4.85 11.85
C PRO A 57 -16.88 -5.57 10.62
N PRO A 58 -16.23 -6.75 10.78
CA PRO A 58 -16.13 -7.58 11.98
C PRO A 58 -14.91 -7.26 12.88
N PHE A 59 -14.12 -6.25 12.53
CA PHE A 59 -12.87 -5.96 13.23
C PHE A 59 -13.10 -5.14 14.50
N ASP A 60 -14.01 -4.16 14.44
CA ASP A 60 -14.40 -3.25 15.54
C ASP A 60 -13.20 -2.75 16.38
N LYS A 61 -12.04 -2.57 15.72
CA LYS A 61 -10.81 -2.12 16.36
C LYS A 61 -10.95 -0.62 16.60
N ILE A 62 -11.44 -0.25 17.79
CA ILE A 62 -11.48 1.13 18.28
C ILE A 62 -10.07 1.74 18.36
N LEU A 63 -9.06 0.86 18.48
CA LEU A 63 -7.64 1.15 18.40
C LEU A 63 -6.96 0.03 17.60
N PRO A 64 -6.01 0.34 16.71
CA PRO A 64 -5.12 -0.65 16.14
C PRO A 64 -4.49 -1.49 17.25
N ALA A 65 -4.62 -2.82 17.17
CA ALA A 65 -4.14 -3.77 18.18
C ALA A 65 -2.62 -3.70 18.44
N ASP A 66 -1.90 -2.95 17.61
CA ASP A 66 -0.45 -2.72 17.65
C ASP A 66 -0.06 -1.32 18.17
N GLY A 67 -0.99 -0.57 18.76
CA GLY A 67 -0.70 0.72 19.40
C GLY A 67 -0.57 1.90 18.43
N ARG A 68 -0.98 1.77 17.15
CA ARG A 68 -1.04 2.92 16.24
C ARG A 68 -2.10 3.91 16.73
N GLN A 69 -1.80 5.20 16.60
CA GLN A 69 -2.74 6.28 16.90
C GLN A 69 -3.94 6.20 15.94
N ALA A 70 -5.16 6.26 16.48
CA ALA A 70 -6.37 6.33 15.66
C ALA A 70 -6.36 7.60 14.79
N ILE A 71 -6.87 7.50 13.56
CA ILE A 71 -7.02 8.67 12.69
C ILE A 71 -7.97 9.67 13.37
N PRO A 72 -7.58 10.94 13.56
CA PRO A 72 -8.46 11.94 14.16
C PRO A 72 -9.74 12.13 13.35
N LYS A 73 -10.87 12.31 14.03
CA LYS A 73 -12.16 12.57 13.37
C LYS A 73 -12.07 13.76 12.43
N GLY A 74 -12.63 13.62 11.23
CA GLY A 74 -12.57 14.65 10.20
C GLY A 74 -11.28 14.65 9.38
N LEU A 75 -10.32 13.78 9.71
CA LEU A 75 -9.16 13.46 8.86
C LEU A 75 -9.22 12.01 8.31
N ASP A 76 -10.37 11.35 8.50
CA ASP A 76 -10.64 9.95 8.18
C ASP A 76 -11.17 9.76 6.74
N TRP A 77 -11.30 8.49 6.32
CA TRP A 77 -11.80 8.12 5.00
C TRP A 77 -13.21 8.65 4.73
N GLU A 78 -14.11 8.58 5.72
CA GLU A 78 -15.48 9.07 5.56
C GLU A 78 -15.54 10.58 5.32
N SER A 79 -14.67 11.34 5.97
CA SER A 79 -14.56 12.78 5.75
C SER A 79 -14.19 13.12 4.30
N LEU A 80 -13.37 12.27 3.67
CA LEU A 80 -12.98 12.40 2.26
C LEU A 80 -14.14 12.07 1.31
N LEU A 81 -14.89 10.99 1.58
CA LEU A 81 -16.03 10.57 0.75
C LEU A 81 -17.14 11.64 0.66
N LYS A 82 -17.33 12.42 1.73
CA LYS A 82 -18.34 13.48 1.84
C LYS A 82 -17.99 14.77 1.07
N LYS A 83 -16.85 14.80 0.36
CA LYS A 83 -16.37 15.97 -0.40
C LYS A 83 -16.29 15.66 -1.89
N ASP A 84 -16.43 16.71 -2.69
CA ASP A 84 -16.35 16.68 -4.15
C ASP A 84 -15.73 17.97 -4.69
N GLY A 85 -15.26 17.92 -5.95
CA GLY A 85 -14.66 19.07 -6.63
C GLY A 85 -13.51 19.70 -5.83
N ASP A 86 -13.36 21.02 -5.90
CA ASP A 86 -12.31 21.75 -5.19
C ASP A 86 -12.31 21.52 -3.66
N THR A 87 -13.47 21.21 -3.08
CA THR A 87 -13.56 20.94 -1.64
C THR A 87 -12.89 19.62 -1.28
N LEU A 88 -12.94 18.62 -2.17
CA LEU A 88 -12.23 17.35 -2.00
C LEU A 88 -10.73 17.55 -2.05
N GLU A 89 -10.24 18.27 -3.07
CA GLU A 89 -8.80 18.53 -3.25
C GLU A 89 -8.22 19.26 -2.02
N LYS A 90 -8.88 20.34 -1.59
CA LYS A 90 -8.47 21.11 -0.41
C LYS A 90 -8.50 20.25 0.86
N HIS A 91 -9.53 19.42 1.03
CA HIS A 91 -9.65 18.54 2.19
C HIS A 91 -8.58 17.46 2.20
N TYR A 92 -8.30 16.84 1.06
CA TYR A 92 -7.24 15.84 0.94
C TYR A 92 -5.87 16.44 1.27
N ARG A 93 -5.55 17.63 0.76
CA ARG A 93 -4.32 18.36 1.12
C ARG A 93 -4.24 18.66 2.62
N HIS A 94 -5.36 19.02 3.24
CA HIS A 94 -5.45 19.25 4.68
C HIS A 94 -5.16 17.97 5.47
N ILE A 95 -5.75 16.83 5.07
CA ILE A 95 -5.49 15.52 5.67
C ILE A 95 -4.00 15.19 5.63
N LEU A 96 -3.38 15.24 4.45
CA LEU A 96 -1.96 14.90 4.29
C LEU A 96 -1.06 15.76 5.19
N ASN A 97 -1.31 17.07 5.24
CA ASN A 97 -0.53 17.99 6.05
C ASN A 97 -0.72 17.75 7.56
N SER A 98 -1.97 17.58 8.00
CA SER A 98 -2.32 17.39 9.41
C SER A 98 -1.78 16.05 9.93
N LEU A 99 -1.99 14.96 9.20
CA LEU A 99 -1.47 13.64 9.59
C LEU A 99 0.06 13.58 9.56
N GLY A 100 0.71 14.32 8.65
CA GLY A 100 2.17 14.44 8.61
C GLY A 100 2.79 15.16 9.81
N LYS A 101 1.99 15.82 10.66
CA LYS A 101 2.41 16.47 11.90
C LYS A 101 2.13 15.63 13.16
N GLU A 102 1.41 14.53 13.02
CA GLU A 102 1.14 13.62 14.14
C GLU A 102 2.42 12.91 14.61
N LYS A 103 2.35 12.30 15.80
CA LYS A 103 3.46 11.50 16.34
C LYS A 103 3.31 10.04 15.89
N GLY A 104 4.39 9.27 16.09
CA GLY A 104 4.39 7.83 15.82
C GLY A 104 4.19 7.49 14.35
N MET A 105 3.49 6.38 14.08
CA MET A 105 3.35 5.81 12.74
C MET A 105 2.68 6.76 11.74
N LEU A 106 1.67 7.53 12.16
CA LEU A 106 0.97 8.48 11.28
C LEU A 106 1.92 9.56 10.76
N GLY A 107 2.68 10.17 11.66
CA GLY A 107 3.68 11.18 11.30
C GLY A 107 4.80 10.64 10.42
N ILE A 108 5.14 9.35 10.53
CA ILE A 108 6.13 8.69 9.67
C ILE A 108 5.56 8.47 8.26
N ILE A 109 4.36 7.91 8.15
CA ILE A 109 3.72 7.59 6.87
C ILE A 109 3.42 8.86 6.08
N PHE A 110 2.84 9.87 6.72
CA PHE A 110 2.42 11.11 6.07
C PHE A 110 3.50 12.20 6.11
N ARG A 111 4.74 11.84 6.45
CA ARG A 111 5.83 12.81 6.60
C ARG A 111 6.06 13.56 5.30
N LYS A 112 5.85 14.88 5.32
CA LYS A 112 5.97 15.76 4.13
C LYS A 112 5.10 15.30 2.94
N ALA A 113 4.02 14.56 3.19
CA ALA A 113 3.08 14.13 2.16
C ALA A 113 2.50 15.34 1.41
N GLN A 114 2.40 15.22 0.09
CA GLN A 114 1.84 16.25 -0.79
C GLN A 114 0.82 15.64 -1.74
N ASN A 115 -0.24 16.38 -2.02
CA ASN A 115 -1.17 16.00 -3.09
C ASN A 115 -0.51 16.25 -4.44
N ARG A 116 -0.45 15.21 -5.27
CA ARG A 116 0.06 15.26 -6.65
C ARG A 116 -1.03 15.19 -7.72
N ILE A 117 -2.27 14.88 -7.32
CA ILE A 117 -3.43 14.83 -8.23
C ILE A 117 -4.17 16.16 -8.14
N GLN A 118 -3.92 17.04 -9.12
CA GLN A 118 -4.48 18.39 -9.13
C GLN A 118 -5.94 18.42 -9.62
N ASP A 119 -6.33 17.48 -10.48
CA ASP A 119 -7.69 17.39 -11.01
C ASP A 119 -8.62 16.75 -9.95
N PRO A 120 -9.61 17.49 -9.41
CA PRO A 120 -10.45 16.97 -8.35
C PRO A 120 -11.39 15.85 -8.81
N ALA A 121 -11.80 15.82 -10.08
CA ALA A 121 -12.64 14.76 -10.61
C ALA A 121 -11.86 13.44 -10.67
N LYS A 122 -10.56 13.52 -11.01
CA LYS A 122 -9.68 12.35 -11.04
C LYS A 122 -9.30 11.88 -9.64
N LEU A 123 -9.05 12.81 -8.71
CA LEU A 123 -8.90 12.46 -7.29
C LEU A 123 -10.15 11.74 -6.78
N LYS A 124 -11.36 12.26 -7.05
CA LYS A 124 -12.61 11.60 -6.65
C LYS A 124 -12.72 10.21 -7.24
N ARG A 125 -12.40 10.04 -8.52
CA ARG A 125 -12.44 8.73 -9.18
C ARG A 125 -11.46 7.74 -8.56
N LEU A 126 -10.24 8.14 -8.20
CA LEU A 126 -9.31 7.28 -7.47
C LEU A 126 -9.87 6.89 -6.09
N VAL A 127 -10.42 7.85 -5.35
CA VAL A 127 -11.05 7.60 -4.05
C VAL A 127 -12.18 6.58 -4.17
N MET A 128 -13.05 6.72 -5.18
CA MET A 128 -14.14 5.79 -5.42
C MET A 128 -13.64 4.41 -5.84
N LEU A 129 -12.63 4.32 -6.72
CA LEU A 129 -12.01 3.04 -7.10
C LEU A 129 -11.48 2.26 -5.90
N ILE A 130 -10.89 2.94 -4.93
CA ILE A 130 -10.43 2.32 -3.68
C ILE A 130 -11.60 1.98 -2.76
N ASN A 131 -12.62 2.84 -2.70
CA ASN A 131 -13.80 2.67 -1.86
C ASN A 131 -14.63 1.44 -2.24
N ASP A 132 -14.74 1.16 -3.53
CA ASP A 132 -15.58 0.10 -4.09
C ASP A 132 -15.00 -1.30 -3.86
N GLU A 133 -13.78 -1.39 -3.33
CA GLU A 133 -13.10 -2.63 -2.97
C GLU A 133 -13.04 -2.77 -1.43
N THR A 134 -13.14 -4.01 -0.93
CA THR A 134 -12.96 -4.32 0.50
C THR A 134 -11.52 -4.75 0.74
N TRP A 135 -10.77 -3.99 1.53
CA TRP A 135 -9.33 -4.22 1.69
C TRP A 135 -9.03 -5.07 2.91
N VAL A 136 -9.59 -4.81 4.08
CA VAL A 136 -9.21 -5.49 5.33
C VAL A 136 -9.54 -6.99 5.30
N GLY A 137 -10.57 -7.41 4.56
CA GLY A 137 -10.89 -8.82 4.31
C GLY A 137 -9.96 -9.55 3.34
N LEU A 138 -9.08 -8.84 2.61
CA LEU A 138 -8.02 -9.47 1.84
C LEU A 138 -6.94 -10.00 2.78
N ASP A 139 -6.40 -11.17 2.44
CA ASP A 139 -5.25 -11.73 3.12
C ASP A 139 -4.10 -10.71 3.17
N ILE A 140 -3.31 -10.72 4.24
CA ILE A 140 -2.16 -9.82 4.38
C ILE A 140 -1.20 -10.03 3.20
N ASP A 141 -1.04 -11.29 2.79
CA ASP A 141 -0.24 -11.70 1.64
C ASP A 141 -0.76 -11.06 0.35
N VAL A 142 -2.08 -11.06 0.15
CA VAL A 142 -2.73 -10.46 -1.03
C VAL A 142 -2.52 -8.95 -1.09
N LYS A 143 -2.59 -8.25 0.03
CA LYS A 143 -2.30 -6.79 0.09
C LYS A 143 -0.84 -6.51 -0.23
N GLY A 144 0.05 -7.32 0.33
CA GLY A 144 1.49 -7.28 0.05
C GLY A 144 1.76 -7.46 -1.44
N GLU A 145 1.19 -8.50 -2.05
CA GLU A 145 1.30 -8.78 -3.48
C GLU A 145 0.79 -7.63 -4.37
N ILE A 146 -0.35 -7.01 -4.01
CA ILE A 146 -0.88 -5.85 -4.74
C ILE A 146 0.12 -4.69 -4.71
N TYR A 147 0.61 -4.35 -3.52
CA TYR A 147 1.54 -3.23 -3.35
C TYR A 147 2.90 -3.50 -4.02
N GLU A 148 3.42 -4.72 -3.84
CA GLU A 148 4.65 -5.20 -4.48
C GLU A 148 4.55 -5.22 -6.00
N GLY A 149 3.42 -5.66 -6.54
CA GLY A 149 3.17 -5.65 -7.99
C GLY A 149 3.16 -4.23 -8.56
N LEU A 150 2.63 -3.24 -7.82
CA LEU A 150 2.65 -1.84 -8.22
C LEU A 150 4.06 -1.24 -8.15
N LEU A 151 4.84 -1.57 -7.12
CA LEU A 151 6.24 -1.16 -6.99
C LEU A 151 7.10 -1.75 -8.10
N GLN A 152 6.93 -3.04 -8.41
CA GLN A 152 7.65 -3.72 -9.47
C GLN A 152 7.33 -3.10 -10.83
N LYS A 153 6.05 -2.88 -11.15
CA LYS A 153 5.67 -2.23 -12.42
C LYS A 153 6.21 -0.81 -12.54
N ASN A 154 6.26 -0.06 -11.43
CA ASN A 154 6.90 1.26 -11.40
C ASN A 154 8.42 1.17 -11.66
N ALA A 155 9.10 0.18 -11.06
CA ALA A 155 10.53 -0.02 -11.25
C ALA A 155 10.91 -0.47 -12.67
N GLU A 156 10.06 -1.25 -13.32
CA GLU A 156 10.24 -1.73 -14.70
C GLU A 156 10.02 -0.63 -15.74
N ASP A 157 9.32 0.46 -15.40
CA ASP A 157 9.22 1.61 -16.29
C ASP A 157 10.53 2.42 -16.30
N ILE A 158 11.38 2.11 -17.29
CA ILE A 158 12.69 2.72 -17.54
C ILE A 158 12.61 4.26 -17.63
N LYS A 159 11.46 4.83 -18.04
CA LYS A 159 11.28 6.28 -18.15
C LYS A 159 11.10 6.97 -16.80
N SER A 160 10.71 6.23 -15.76
CA SER A 160 10.43 6.79 -14.44
C SER A 160 11.70 7.02 -13.60
N GLY A 161 12.81 6.34 -13.91
CA GLY A 161 14.01 6.33 -13.07
C GLY A 161 13.84 5.61 -11.72
N SER A 162 12.66 5.04 -11.44
CA SER A 162 12.34 4.43 -10.15
C SER A 162 13.06 3.12 -9.87
N GLY A 163 13.63 2.48 -10.91
CA GLY A 163 14.41 1.25 -10.78
C GLY A 163 15.59 1.35 -9.82
N GLN A 164 16.09 2.56 -9.52
CA GLN A 164 17.18 2.77 -8.55
C GLN A 164 16.79 2.40 -7.11
N TYR A 165 15.50 2.33 -6.79
CA TYR A 165 14.99 2.02 -5.45
C TYR A 165 14.52 0.56 -5.31
N PHE A 166 14.60 -0.22 -6.39
CA PHE A 166 14.07 -1.57 -6.45
C PHE A 166 15.16 -2.58 -6.81
N THR A 167 15.11 -3.75 -6.17
CA THR A 167 15.95 -4.90 -6.50
C THR A 167 15.05 -6.07 -6.89
N PRO A 168 15.31 -6.78 -8.00
CA PRO A 168 14.51 -7.92 -8.44
C PRO A 168 14.32 -8.95 -7.33
N ARG A 169 13.07 -9.40 -7.12
CA ARG A 169 12.71 -10.29 -6.00
C ARG A 169 13.38 -11.64 -6.07
N SER A 170 13.59 -12.17 -7.27
CA SER A 170 14.37 -13.40 -7.50
C SER A 170 15.81 -13.26 -7.00
N LEU A 171 16.44 -12.10 -7.22
CA LEU A 171 17.80 -11.82 -6.74
C LEU A 171 17.84 -11.68 -5.22
N ILE A 172 16.91 -10.92 -4.63
CA ILE A 172 16.81 -10.79 -3.16
C ILE A 172 16.64 -12.18 -2.52
N LYS A 173 15.72 -13.00 -3.04
CA LYS A 173 15.45 -14.33 -2.50
C LYS A 173 16.71 -15.21 -2.52
N ALA A 174 17.41 -15.26 -3.65
CA ALA A 174 18.67 -16.00 -3.76
C ALA A 174 19.73 -15.50 -2.75
N MET A 175 19.85 -14.19 -2.57
CA MET A 175 20.78 -13.61 -1.59
C MET A 175 20.43 -13.97 -0.15
N VAL A 176 19.15 -13.90 0.23
CA VAL A 176 18.67 -14.28 1.56
C VAL A 176 18.87 -15.78 1.81
N GLU A 177 18.55 -16.62 0.83
CA GLU A 177 18.76 -18.07 0.91
C GLU A 177 20.21 -18.45 1.15
N VAL A 178 21.17 -17.76 0.50
CA VAL A 178 22.61 -18.00 0.71
C VAL A 178 23.09 -17.42 2.04
N THR A 179 22.52 -16.29 2.47
CA THR A 179 22.90 -15.63 3.73
C THR A 179 22.44 -16.43 4.95
N CYS A 180 21.39 -17.27 4.81
CA CYS A 180 20.87 -18.14 5.86
C CYS A 180 20.64 -17.41 7.20
N PRO A 181 19.84 -16.32 7.22
CA PRO A 181 19.58 -15.58 8.45
C PRO A 181 18.91 -16.49 9.51
N LYS A 182 19.24 -16.26 10.78
CA LYS A 182 18.73 -17.06 11.91
C LYS A 182 17.92 -16.19 12.88
N PRO A 183 16.99 -16.79 13.64
CA PRO A 183 16.27 -16.07 14.69
C PRO A 183 17.24 -15.38 15.67
N LYS A 184 16.82 -14.22 16.19
CA LYS A 184 17.58 -13.38 17.14
C LYS A 184 18.83 -12.69 16.56
N GLN A 185 19.10 -12.79 15.26
CA GLN A 185 20.11 -11.98 14.61
C GLN A 185 19.56 -10.59 14.26
N THR A 186 20.44 -9.58 14.30
CA THR A 186 20.12 -8.23 13.83
C THR A 186 20.33 -8.15 12.32
N ILE A 187 19.30 -7.72 11.60
CA ILE A 187 19.33 -7.52 10.15
C ILE A 187 19.40 -6.02 9.87
N CYS A 188 20.30 -5.61 8.97
CA CYS A 188 20.48 -4.21 8.57
C CYS A 188 20.60 -4.11 7.05
N ASP A 189 19.84 -3.18 6.47
CA ASP A 189 19.96 -2.77 5.07
C ASP A 189 20.06 -1.23 5.03
N PRO A 190 21.25 -0.66 4.79
CA PRO A 190 21.47 0.78 4.81
C PRO A 190 20.90 1.51 3.58
N ALA A 191 20.44 0.78 2.56
CA ALA A 191 19.88 1.31 1.33
C ALA A 191 18.60 0.55 0.95
N CYS A 192 17.73 0.35 1.94
CA CYS A 192 16.65 -0.63 1.88
C CYS A 192 15.59 -0.40 0.79
N GLY A 193 15.52 0.80 0.19
CA GLY A 193 14.57 1.11 -0.87
C GLY A 193 13.15 0.78 -0.44
N THR A 194 12.47 -0.10 -1.18
CA THR A 194 11.12 -0.56 -0.84
C THR A 194 11.05 -1.56 0.32
N GLY A 195 12.19 -1.92 0.94
CA GLY A 195 12.27 -2.87 2.05
C GLY A 195 12.32 -4.35 1.64
N GLY A 196 12.61 -4.66 0.37
CA GLY A 196 12.53 -6.02 -0.17
C GLY A 196 13.37 -7.05 0.57
N PHE A 197 14.58 -6.69 1.03
CA PHE A 197 15.42 -7.59 1.84
C PHE A 197 14.81 -7.91 3.21
N PHE A 198 14.14 -6.96 3.86
CA PHE A 198 13.48 -7.20 5.14
C PHE A 198 12.29 -8.15 4.99
N LEU A 199 11.47 -7.96 3.95
CA LEU A 199 10.35 -8.85 3.64
C LEU A 199 10.83 -10.28 3.36
N ALA A 200 11.79 -10.44 2.44
CA ALA A 200 12.31 -11.75 2.10
C ALA A 200 13.01 -12.45 3.28
N THR A 201 13.69 -11.68 4.14
CA THR A 201 14.30 -12.22 5.37
C THR A 201 13.24 -12.67 6.37
N HIS A 202 12.19 -11.87 6.58
CA HIS A 202 11.06 -12.25 7.42
C HIS A 202 10.39 -13.54 6.92
N ASP A 203 10.14 -13.61 5.61
CA ASP A 203 9.53 -14.79 4.99
C ASP A 203 10.43 -16.01 5.13
N TYR A 204 11.74 -15.88 4.89
CA TYR A 204 12.69 -16.97 5.11
C TYR A 204 12.66 -17.46 6.56
N LEU A 205 12.66 -16.56 7.53
CA LEU A 205 12.67 -16.93 8.95
C LEU A 205 11.37 -17.62 9.37
N THR A 206 10.23 -17.10 8.93
CA THR A 206 8.91 -17.67 9.25
C THR A 206 8.72 -19.05 8.60
N HIS A 207 9.19 -19.27 7.38
CA HIS A 207 9.05 -20.57 6.72
C HIS A 207 10.01 -21.65 7.26
N ASN A 208 11.19 -21.27 7.76
CA ASN A 208 12.21 -22.24 8.19
C ASN A 208 12.26 -22.48 9.71
N PHE A 209 11.67 -21.60 10.53
CA PHE A 209 11.82 -21.66 11.99
C PHE A 209 10.52 -21.49 12.79
N ASN A 210 9.36 -21.26 12.16
CA ASN A 210 8.04 -21.27 12.84
C ASN A 210 7.25 -22.55 12.56
#